data_AF-A0A7C0WDA2-F1
#
_entry.id   AF-A0A7C0WDA2-F1
#
_cell.length_a   1.000
_cell.length_b   1.000
_cell.length_c   1.000
_cell.angle_alpha   90.00
_cell.angle_beta   90.00
_cell.angle_gamma   90.00
#
_symmetry.space_group_name_H-M   'P 1'
#
loop_
_entity.id
_entity.type
_entity.pdbx_description
1 polymer ?
#
loop_
_entity_poly.entity_id
_entity_poly.type
_entity_poly.pdbx_seq_one_letter_code
_entity_poly.pdbx_strand_id
1 'polypeptide(L)' 'LELGRKGDFLVHGELVFEVGGKNKTTRQIAGMENAYIAADDIENGFGKKIPLWLFGFLY' A
#
# COMPACT_ATOMS: atom_id res chain seq x y z
N LEU A 1 -1.64 0.84 15.65
CA LEU A 1 -1.00 1.06 14.35
C LEU A 1 0.50 0.93 14.59
N GLU A 2 1.14 -0.09 14.05
CA GLU A 2 2.59 -0.27 14.18
C GLU A 2 3.28 0.20 12.90
N LEU A 3 4.36 0.99 13.04
CA LEU A 3 5.21 1.39 11.91
C LEU A 3 6.11 0.21 11.55
N GLY A 4 5.99 -0.30 10.32
CA GLY A 4 6.76 -1.46 9.85
C GLY A 4 8.15 -1.04 9.37
N ARG A 5 9.20 -1.83 9.65
CA ARG A 5 10.57 -1.56 9.13
C ARG A 5 10.66 -1.55 7.58
N LYS A 6 9.61 -1.96 6.87
CA LYS A 6 9.53 -2.07 5.39
C LYS A 6 8.20 -1.55 4.79
N GLY A 7 7.42 -0.81 5.57
CA GLY A 7 6.08 -0.37 5.19
C GLY A 7 5.55 0.74 6.09
N ASP A 8 4.71 1.63 5.55
CA ASP A 8 4.12 2.72 6.31
C ASP A 8 3.10 2.21 7.35
N PHE A 9 2.37 1.13 7.03
CA PHE A 9 1.35 0.55 7.91
C PHE A 9 1.47 -0.97 7.99
N LEU A 10 1.38 -1.51 9.20
CA LEU A 10 1.19 -2.93 9.46
C LEU A 10 -0.22 -3.16 10.05
N VAL A 11 -1.03 -3.95 9.36
CA VAL A 11 -2.42 -4.26 9.71
C VAL A 11 -2.50 -5.72 10.17
N HIS A 12 -3.08 -5.94 11.35
CA HIS A 12 -3.19 -7.25 12.01
C HIS A 12 -1.87 -8.03 12.15
N GLY A 13 -0.71 -7.36 12.10
CA GLY A 13 0.60 -8.00 12.21
C GLY A 13 1.09 -8.73 10.96
N GLU A 14 0.29 -8.77 9.87
CA GLU A 14 0.59 -9.59 8.69
C GLU A 14 0.55 -8.82 7.36
N LEU A 15 -0.31 -7.81 7.26
CA LEU A 15 -0.52 -7.03 6.03
C LEU A 15 0.26 -5.73 6.06
N VAL A 16 1.14 -5.54 5.09
CA VAL A 16 1.97 -4.34 4.96
C VAL A 16 1.43 -3.44 3.86
N PHE A 17 1.23 -2.16 4.17
CA PHE A 17 0.86 -1.14 3.20
C PHE A 17 1.93 -0.05 3.13
N GLU A 18 2.32 0.28 1.90
CA GLU A 18 3.05 1.51 1.56
C GLU A 18 2.07 2.48 0.91
N VAL A 19 2.11 3.74 1.32
CA VAL A 19 1.25 4.78 0.78
C VAL A 19 2.07 5.72 -0.11
N GLY A 20 1.49 6.18 -1.21
CA GLY A 20 2.12 7.18 -2.06
C GLY A 20 1.29 7.49 -3.29
N GLY A 21 1.75 8.41 -4.14
CA GLY A 21 1.05 8.74 -5.38
C GLY A 21 1.16 7.64 -6.46
N LYS A 22 0.46 7.85 -7.59
CA LYS A 22 0.41 6.91 -8.73
C LYS A 22 1.74 6.33 -9.19
N ASN A 23 2.84 7.08 -9.05
CA ASN A 23 4.19 6.69 -9.49
C ASN A 23 4.99 5.86 -8.47
N LYS A 24 4.45 5.63 -7.26
CA LYS A 24 5.11 4.82 -6.23
C LYS A 24 5.36 3.40 -6.76
N THR A 25 6.55 2.87 -6.49
CA THR A 25 6.98 1.55 -6.98
C THR A 25 7.05 0.53 -5.84
N THR A 26 7.04 -0.76 -6.17
CA THR A 26 7.03 -1.87 -5.18
C THR A 26 8.39 -2.16 -4.56
N ARG A 27 9.39 -1.28 -4.74
CA ARG A 27 10.77 -1.53 -4.31
C ARG A 27 10.91 -1.74 -2.80
N GLN A 28 10.20 -0.97 -1.97
CA GLN A 28 10.25 -1.07 -0.50
C GLN A 28 9.68 -2.40 0.01
N ILE A 29 8.66 -2.92 -0.66
CA ILE A 29 7.94 -4.15 -0.30
C ILE A 29 8.33 -5.35 -1.17
N ALA A 30 9.46 -5.28 -1.87
CA ALA A 30 9.91 -6.34 -2.75
C ALA A 30 10.18 -7.64 -1.98
N GLY A 31 9.69 -8.77 -2.50
CA GLY A 31 9.81 -10.09 -1.87
C GLY A 31 8.88 -10.34 -0.69
N MET A 32 8.03 -9.38 -0.32
CA MET A 32 7.02 -9.57 0.72
C MET A 32 5.72 -10.07 0.10
N GLU A 33 5.19 -11.20 0.57
CA GLU A 33 3.98 -11.81 0.02
C GLU A 33 2.75 -10.93 0.28
N ASN A 34 2.51 -10.61 1.56
CA ASN A 34 1.35 -9.85 2.05
C ASN A 34 1.61 -8.34 2.12
N ALA A 35 2.08 -7.75 1.02
CA ALA A 35 2.40 -6.33 0.97
C ALA A 35 1.84 -5.64 -0.28
N TYR A 36 1.33 -4.42 -0.09
CA TYR A 36 0.60 -3.66 -1.11
C TYR A 36 1.00 -2.18 -1.10
N ILE A 37 0.85 -1.53 -2.26
CA ILE A 37 0.90 -0.07 -2.38
C ILE A 37 -0.53 0.43 -2.41
N ALA A 38 -0.92 1.23 -1.42
CA ALA A 38 -2.11 2.05 -1.52
C ALA A 38 -1.73 3.35 -2.24
N ALA A 39 -2.13 3.45 -3.51
CA ALA A 39 -1.75 4.55 -4.39
C ALA A 39 -2.87 5.58 -4.54
N ASP A 40 -2.51 6.86 -4.38
CA ASP A 40 -3.35 7.99 -4.75
C ASP A 40 -3.30 8.24 -6.27
N ASP A 41 -4.26 9.02 -6.80
CA ASP A 41 -4.42 9.37 -8.22
C ASP A 41 -4.57 8.16 -9.17
N ILE A 42 -5.16 7.06 -8.69
CA ILE A 42 -5.54 5.91 -9.53
C ILE A 42 -6.97 5.48 -9.28
N GLU A 43 -7.67 5.09 -10.34
CA GLU A 43 -9.04 4.53 -10.26
C GLU A 43 -9.05 3.01 -10.28
N ASN A 44 -8.00 2.39 -10.83
CA ASN A 44 -7.93 0.95 -11.01
C ASN A 44 -6.63 0.42 -10.41
N GLY A 45 -6.74 -0.63 -9.59
CA GLY A 45 -5.60 -1.36 -9.07
C GLY A 45 -5.06 -2.38 -10.07
N PHE A 46 -3.77 -2.72 -9.93
CA PHE A 46 -3.15 -3.82 -10.67
C PHE A 46 -2.05 -4.48 -9.85
N GLY A 47 -2.07 -5.81 -9.78
CA GLY A 47 -1.12 -6.58 -8.98
C GLY A 47 -1.14 -6.16 -7.51
N LYS A 48 0.00 -5.71 -6.99
CA LYS A 48 0.16 -5.26 -5.59
C LYS A 48 -0.19 -3.79 -5.36
N LYS A 49 -0.66 -3.06 -6.38
CA LYS A 49 -1.08 -1.66 -6.25
C LYS A 49 -2.59 -1.57 -6.21
N ILE A 50 -3.13 -0.97 -5.16
CA ILE A 50 -4.56 -0.77 -4.92
C ILE A 50 -4.87 0.73 -4.78
N PRO A 51 -6.02 1.21 -5.25
CA PRO A 51 -6.40 2.60 -5.04
C PRO A 51 -6.57 2.95 -3.55
N LEU A 52 -5.99 4.07 -3.12
CA LEU A 52 -6.03 4.51 -1.72
C LEU A 52 -7.47 4.79 -1.24
N TRP A 53 -8.34 5.28 -2.14
CA TRP A 53 -9.73 5.59 -1.82
C TRP A 53 -10.59 4.38 -1.46
N LEU A 54 -10.15 3.14 -1.76
CA LEU A 54 -10.85 1.92 -1.32
C LEU A 54 -10.91 1.79 0.21
N PHE A 55 -10.01 2.45 0.93
CA PHE A 55 -9.99 2.46 2.40
C PHE A 55 -10.94 3.48 3.03
N GLY A 56 -11.86 4.06 2.24
CA GLY A 56 -12.74 5.13 2.70
C GLY A 56 -12.07 6.50 2.74
N PHE A 57 -10.85 6.63 2.20
CA PHE A 57 -10.20 7.91 1.92
C PHE A 57 -10.75 8.51 0.62
N LEU A 58 -12.06 8.69 0.56
CA LEU A 58 -12.72 9.47 -0.48
C LEU A 58 -12.65 10.94 -0.06
N TYR A 59 -12.13 11.79 -0.92
CA TYR A 59 -12.25 13.25 -0.81
C TYR A 59 -13.72 13.68 -0.82
#